data_AF-A0A1H9Y494-F1
#
_entry.id   AF-A0A1H9Y494-F1
#
_cell.length_a   1.000
_cell.length_b   1.000
_cell.length_c   1.000
_cell.angle_alpha   90.00
_cell.angle_beta   90.00
_cell.angle_gamma   90.00
#
_symmetry.space_group_name_H-M   'P 1'
#
loop_
_entity.id
_entity.type
_entity.pdbx_description
1 polymer ?
#
loop_
_entity_poly.entity_id
_entity_poly.type
_entity_poly.pdbx_seq_one_letter_code
_entity_poly.pdbx_strand_id
1 'polypeptide(L)'
;MIKRKILTMLFAIPVSLFVIFAVFFGEWKQPFELVVMTGAFSLILSPIIILYGAPVSFLSEYLSKRFTANKRIAVAFVIHILFGVAFGIIFPFDASFSLFGVKMDLAIIFASITALFFWAIDELLRKNNFHTRLRCKCCYSFAK
;
A
#
# COMPACT_ATOMS: atom_id res chain seq x y z
N MET A 1 -1.15 -13.05 -11.25
CA MET A 1 -1.26 -12.67 -9.83
C MET A 1 0.00 -11.96 -9.38
N ILE A 2 1.19 -12.56 -9.54
CA ILE A 2 2.46 -11.95 -9.14
C ILE A 2 2.76 -10.59 -9.82
N LYS A 3 2.46 -10.46 -11.12
CA LYS A 3 2.63 -9.19 -11.87
C LYS A 3 1.88 -8.01 -11.21
N ARG A 4 0.63 -8.23 -10.76
CA ARG A 4 -0.17 -7.19 -10.07
C ARG A 4 0.48 -6.77 -8.75
N LYS A 5 0.98 -7.75 -7.98
CA LYS A 5 1.63 -7.49 -6.69
C LYS A 5 2.94 -6.73 -6.87
N ILE A 6 3.75 -7.09 -7.87
CA ILE A 6 4.98 -6.35 -8.22
C ILE A 6 4.66 -4.90 -8.60
N LEU A 7 3.66 -4.68 -9.46
CA LEU A 7 3.22 -3.33 -9.82
C LEU A 7 2.72 -2.56 -8.60
N THR A 8 1.96 -3.21 -7.70
CA THR A 8 1.49 -2.59 -6.46
C THR A 8 2.67 -2.11 -5.62
N MET A 9 3.68 -2.96 -5.40
CA MET A 9 4.88 -2.60 -4.65
C MET A 9 5.64 -1.45 -5.31
N LEU A 10 5.83 -1.51 -6.63
CA LEU A 10 6.55 -0.50 -7.41
C LEU A 10 5.92 0.90 -7.31
N PHE A 11 4.58 0.99 -7.27
CA PHE A 11 3.88 2.28 -7.16
C PHE A 11 3.61 2.69 -5.71
N ALA A 12 3.24 1.76 -4.83
CA ALA A 12 2.82 2.09 -3.47
C ALA A 12 3.96 2.63 -2.60
N ILE A 13 5.17 2.09 -2.77
CA ILE A 13 6.35 2.55 -2.01
C ILE A 13 6.64 4.03 -2.30
N PRO A 14 6.97 4.43 -3.55
CA PRO A 14 7.31 5.82 -3.83
C PRO A 14 6.15 6.79 -3.59
N VAL A 15 4.91 6.40 -3.93
CA VAL A 15 3.74 7.27 -3.69
C VAL A 15 3.52 7.50 -2.19
N SER A 16 3.63 6.46 -1.36
CA SER A 16 3.46 6.62 0.08
C SER A 16 4.58 7.46 0.70
N LEU A 17 5.84 7.22 0.31
CA LEU A 17 6.98 7.99 0.80
C LEU A 17 6.92 9.44 0.35
N PHE A 18 6.49 9.71 -0.88
CA PHE A 18 6.28 11.06 -1.38
C PHE A 18 5.29 11.82 -0.50
N VAL A 19 4.14 11.21 -0.17
CA VAL A 19 3.14 11.83 0.72
C VAL A 19 3.70 12.03 2.13
N ILE A 20 4.42 11.04 2.67
CA ILE A 20 5.03 11.16 3.99
C ILE A 20 6.01 12.33 4.04
N PHE A 21 6.96 12.42 3.10
CA PHE A 21 7.94 13.50 3.07
C PHE A 21 7.31 14.87 2.79
N ALA A 22 6.35 14.95 1.85
CA ALA A 22 5.68 16.20 1.54
C ALA A 22 4.91 16.75 2.76
N VAL A 23 4.20 15.89 3.49
CA VAL A 23 3.30 16.30 4.58
C VAL A 23 4.02 16.43 5.92
N PHE A 24 4.82 15.43 6.31
CA PHE A 24 5.40 15.37 7.66
C PHE A 24 6.76 16.06 7.77
N PHE A 25 7.52 16.11 6.68
CA PHE A 25 8.84 16.75 6.65
C PHE A 25 8.80 18.14 6.00
N GLY A 26 7.67 18.56 5.43
CA GLY A 26 7.51 19.90 4.86
C GLY A 26 8.26 20.11 3.54
N GLU A 27 8.74 19.03 2.92
CA GLU A 27 9.56 19.05 1.71
C GLU A 27 8.78 19.50 0.45
N TRP A 28 7.47 19.75 0.57
CA TRP A 28 6.67 20.32 -0.51
C TRP A 28 7.19 21.69 -1.00
N LYS A 29 7.93 22.41 -0.15
CA LYS A 29 8.58 23.69 -0.52
C LYS A 29 9.78 23.51 -1.44
N GLN A 30 10.37 22.31 -1.45
CA GLN A 30 11.60 21.98 -2.19
C GLN A 30 11.35 20.78 -3.09
N PRO A 31 10.66 20.95 -4.24
CA PRO A 31 10.15 19.84 -5.03
C PRO A 31 11.25 18.93 -5.59
N PHE A 32 12.44 19.48 -5.87
CA PHE A 32 13.57 18.68 -6.31
C PHE A 32 14.08 17.75 -5.21
N GLU A 33 14.27 18.27 -3.99
CA GLU A 33 14.72 17.50 -2.84
C GLU A 33 13.71 16.41 -2.46
N LEU A 34 12.41 16.74 -2.48
CA LEU A 34 11.33 15.79 -2.24
C LEU A 34 11.39 14.58 -3.21
N VAL A 35 11.62 14.82 -4.50
CA VAL A 35 11.72 13.74 -5.50
C VAL A 35 12.97 12.90 -5.28
N VAL A 36 14.12 13.54 -5.03
CA VAL A 36 15.40 12.85 -4.79
C VAL A 36 15.32 11.99 -3.52
N MET A 37 14.81 12.54 -2.41
CA MET A 37 14.62 11.81 -1.16
C MET A 37 13.64 10.65 -1.33
N THR A 38 12.50 10.89 -1.98
CA THR A 38 11.52 9.82 -2.26
C THR A 38 12.17 8.68 -3.03
N GLY A 39 12.94 8.98 -4.08
CA GLY A 39 13.65 7.98 -4.88
C GLY A 39 14.69 7.20 -4.06
N ALA A 40 15.55 7.91 -3.32
CA ALA A 40 16.60 7.30 -2.51
C ALA A 40 16.02 6.38 -1.42
N PHE A 41 15.06 6.88 -0.64
CA PHE A 41 14.42 6.09 0.42
C PHE A 41 13.57 4.96 -0.13
N SER A 42 12.96 5.11 -1.31
CA SER A 42 12.25 4.00 -1.96
C SER A 42 13.18 2.83 -2.23
N LEU A 43 14.40 3.09 -2.74
CA LEU A 43 15.38 2.04 -3.00
C LEU A 43 15.85 1.37 -1.71
N ILE A 44 16.15 2.15 -0.68
CA ILE A 44 16.63 1.66 0.62
C ILE A 44 15.55 0.82 1.34
N LEU A 45 14.31 1.31 1.37
CA LEU A 45 13.21 0.65 2.08
C LEU A 45 12.54 -0.46 1.26
N SER A 46 12.70 -0.47 -0.07
CA SER A 46 12.11 -1.49 -0.94
C SER A 46 12.36 -2.93 -0.52
N PRO A 47 13.59 -3.39 -0.19
CA PRO A 47 13.79 -4.79 0.20
C PRO A 47 12.98 -5.16 1.44
N ILE A 48 12.93 -4.28 2.44
CA ILE A 48 12.19 -4.49 3.70
C ILE A 48 10.69 -4.55 3.42
N ILE A 49 10.17 -3.57 2.66
CA ILE A 49 8.75 -3.50 2.34
C ILE A 49 8.32 -4.65 1.43
N ILE A 50 9.17 -5.12 0.50
CA ILE A 50 8.86 -6.27 -0.34
C ILE A 50 8.80 -7.55 0.49
N LEU A 51 9.78 -7.76 1.39
CA LEU A 51 9.82 -8.95 2.25
C LEU A 51 8.61 -9.05 3.17
N TYR A 52 8.13 -7.93 3.72
CA TYR A 52 6.98 -7.90 4.62
C TYR A 52 5.64 -7.72 3.90
N GLY A 53 5.57 -6.76 2.96
CA GLY A 53 4.35 -6.38 2.27
C GLY A 53 3.84 -7.42 1.27
N ALA A 54 4.73 -8.20 0.63
CA ALA A 54 4.29 -9.24 -0.29
C ALA A 54 3.48 -10.36 0.42
N PRO A 55 3.96 -10.98 1.52
CA PRO A 55 3.18 -11.92 2.32
C PRO A 55 1.81 -11.37 2.74
N VAL A 56 1.76 -10.13 3.23
CA VAL A 56 0.51 -9.46 3.63
C VAL A 56 -0.45 -9.35 2.46
N SER A 57 0.05 -8.96 1.28
CA SER A 57 -0.77 -8.83 0.08
C SER A 57 -1.34 -10.16 -0.40
N PHE A 58 -0.60 -11.27 -0.25
CA PHE A 58 -1.08 -12.62 -0.55
C PHE A 58 -2.09 -13.11 0.50
N LEU A 59 -1.81 -12.90 1.79
CA LEU A 59 -2.71 -13.26 2.88
C LEU A 59 -4.04 -12.53 2.76
N SER A 60 -4.00 -11.23 2.46
CA SER A 60 -5.18 -10.41 2.20
C SER A 60 -6.06 -10.97 1.07
N GLU A 61 -5.45 -11.44 -0.01
CA GLU A 61 -6.17 -12.07 -1.13
C GLU A 61 -6.73 -13.45 -0.77
N TYR A 62 -5.96 -14.26 -0.04
CA TYR A 62 -6.38 -15.58 0.42
C TYR A 62 -7.61 -15.50 1.33
N LEU A 63 -7.57 -14.62 2.32
CA LEU A 63 -8.67 -14.42 3.26
C LEU A 63 -9.88 -13.78 2.58
N SER A 64 -9.66 -12.83 1.65
CA SER A 64 -10.75 -12.10 1.00
C SER A 64 -11.46 -12.89 -0.12
N LYS A 65 -10.88 -14.00 -0.61
CA LYS A 65 -11.41 -14.84 -1.71
C LYS A 65 -12.87 -15.28 -1.55
N ARG A 66 -13.31 -15.54 -0.31
CA ARG A 66 -14.63 -16.12 -0.02
C ARG A 66 -15.75 -15.08 0.08
N PHE A 67 -15.41 -13.79 0.03
CA PHE A 67 -16.36 -12.71 0.26
C PHE A 67 -16.86 -12.08 -1.04
N THR A 68 -18.06 -11.50 -1.00
CA THR A 68 -18.63 -10.69 -2.08
C THR A 68 -17.80 -9.42 -2.30
N ALA A 69 -17.92 -8.78 -3.48
CA ALA A 69 -17.03 -7.70 -3.91
C ALA A 69 -16.82 -6.59 -2.85
N ASN A 70 -17.90 -6.09 -2.22
CA ASN A 70 -17.80 -5.01 -1.23
C ASN A 70 -17.14 -5.49 0.07
N LYS A 71 -17.52 -6.68 0.57
CA LYS A 71 -16.93 -7.28 1.77
C LYS A 71 -15.44 -7.60 1.57
N ARG A 72 -15.06 -8.01 0.34
CA ARG A 72 -13.67 -8.28 -0.04
C ARG A 72 -12.80 -7.04 0.12
N ILE A 73 -13.28 -5.88 -0.34
CA ILE A 73 -12.55 -4.60 -0.26
C ILE A 73 -12.31 -4.23 1.21
N ALA A 74 -13.35 -4.33 2.04
CA ALA A 74 -13.27 -4.03 3.47
C ALA A 74 -12.33 -4.98 4.22
N VAL A 75 -12.43 -6.30 3.99
CA VAL A 75 -11.53 -7.29 4.60
C VAL A 75 -10.08 -7.04 4.19
N ALA A 76 -9.85 -6.74 2.90
CA ALA A 76 -8.50 -6.44 2.42
C ALA A 76 -7.92 -5.18 3.07
N PHE A 77 -8.74 -4.14 3.27
CA PHE A 77 -8.35 -2.91 3.95
C PHE A 77 -7.91 -3.17 5.39
N VAL A 78 -8.77 -3.87 6.16
CA VAL A 78 -8.50 -4.19 7.56
C VAL A 78 -7.19 -4.96 7.71
N ILE A 79 -6.94 -5.94 6.84
CA ILE A 79 -5.69 -6.72 6.88
C ILE A 79 -4.47 -5.82 6.63
N HIS A 80 -4.48 -4.95 5.62
CA HIS A 80 -3.32 -4.09 5.37
C HIS A 80 -3.07 -3.13 6.54
N ILE A 81 -4.11 -2.48 7.06
CA ILE A 81 -3.96 -1.55 8.19
C ILE A 81 -3.45 -2.27 9.43
N LEU A 82 -4.01 -3.44 9.78
CA LEU A 82 -3.55 -4.22 10.94
C LEU A 82 -2.07 -4.59 10.82
N PHE A 83 -1.63 -5.06 9.65
CA PHE A 83 -0.21 -5.38 9.44
C PHE A 83 0.69 -4.15 9.37
N GLY A 84 0.18 -3.00 8.90
CA GLY A 84 0.89 -1.72 8.96
C GLY A 84 1.12 -1.26 10.40
N VAL A 85 0.07 -1.29 11.23
CA VAL A 85 0.17 -0.97 12.65
C VAL A 85 1.12 -1.94 13.37
N ALA A 86 0.99 -3.25 13.11
CA ALA A 86 1.88 -4.25 13.68
C ALA A 86 3.35 -4.02 13.28
N PHE A 87 3.61 -3.63 12.03
CA PHE A 87 4.96 -3.29 11.57
C PHE A 87 5.54 -2.11 12.35
N GLY A 88 4.77 -1.03 12.52
CA GLY A 88 5.22 0.14 13.27
C GLY A 88 5.47 -0.14 14.76
N ILE A 89 4.77 -1.12 15.35
CA ILE A 89 5.02 -1.57 16.73
C ILE A 89 6.32 -2.39 16.81
N ILE A 90 6.61 -3.22 15.81
CA ILE A 90 7.81 -4.08 15.79
C ILE A 90 9.08 -3.25 15.51
N PHE A 91 8.97 -2.19 14.71
CA PHE A 91 10.09 -1.34 14.28
C PHE A 91 9.85 0.13 14.68
N PRO A 92 9.97 0.49 15.98
CA PRO A 92 9.76 1.86 16.45
C PRO A 92 10.86 2.81 15.95
N PHE A 93 10.53 4.09 15.80
CA PHE A 93 11.45 5.14 15.36
C PHE A 93 11.92 6.06 16.51
N ASP A 94 11.51 5.77 17.75
CA ASP A 94 11.80 6.56 18.97
C ASP A 94 11.41 8.04 18.86
N ALA A 95 10.56 8.36 17.88
CA ALA A 95 10.05 9.69 17.60
C ALA A 95 8.53 9.65 17.72
N SER A 96 7.98 10.46 18.61
CA SER A 96 6.55 10.45 18.92
C SER A 96 5.83 11.69 18.41
N PHE A 97 4.62 11.50 17.89
CA PHE A 97 3.68 12.55 17.56
C PHE A 97 2.48 12.51 18.53
N SER A 98 2.06 13.66 19.04
CA SER A 98 0.89 13.75 19.92
C SER A 98 -0.36 14.01 19.10
N LEU A 99 -1.30 13.06 19.13
CA LEU A 99 -2.56 13.14 18.39
C LEU A 99 -3.71 12.96 19.39
N PHE A 100 -4.54 14.00 19.55
CA PHE A 100 -5.61 14.06 20.57
C PHE A 100 -5.13 13.75 22.00
N GLY A 101 -3.90 14.14 22.35
CA GLY A 101 -3.32 13.90 23.68
C GLY A 101 -2.72 12.51 23.87
N VAL A 102 -2.80 11.63 22.86
CA VAL A 102 -2.15 10.32 22.87
C VAL A 102 -0.83 10.41 22.10
N LYS A 103 0.28 10.02 22.74
CA LYS A 103 1.58 9.90 22.07
C LYS A 103 1.61 8.62 21.24
N MET A 104 1.81 8.76 19.94
CA MET A 104 1.99 7.64 19.01
C MET A 104 3.35 7.73 18.35
N ASP A 105 4.01 6.59 18.16
CA ASP A 105 5.27 6.52 17.42
C ASP A 105 5.03 6.87 15.93
N LEU A 106 5.92 7.69 15.35
CA LEU A 106 5.88 8.05 13.94
C LEU A 106 5.96 6.82 13.03
N ALA A 107 6.66 5.74 13.44
CA ALA A 107 6.71 4.49 12.71
C ALA A 107 5.32 3.88 12.50
N ILE A 108 4.45 3.93 13.51
CA ILE A 108 3.06 3.43 13.41
C ILE A 108 2.28 4.28 12.40
N ILE A 109 2.44 5.60 12.44
CA ILE A 109 1.76 6.53 11.54
C ILE A 109 2.22 6.28 10.09
N PHE A 110 3.53 6.26 9.85
CA PHE A 110 4.10 6.06 8.52
C PHE A 110 3.77 4.68 7.95
N ALA A 111 3.90 3.62 8.75
CA ALA A 111 3.55 2.27 8.33
C ALA A 111 2.06 2.13 8.00
N SER A 112 1.19 2.82 8.74
CA SER A 112 -0.25 2.86 8.46
C SER A 112 -0.57 3.59 7.16
N ILE A 113 0.09 4.72 6.90
CA ILE A 113 -0.04 5.47 5.63
C ILE A 113 0.43 4.59 4.46
N THR A 114 1.61 3.97 4.56
CA THR A 114 2.11 3.06 3.53
C THR A 114 1.15 1.89 3.31
N ALA A 115 0.64 1.26 4.37
CA ALA A 115 -0.35 0.18 4.27
C ALA A 115 -1.64 0.62 3.54
N LEU A 116 -2.11 1.84 3.80
CA LEU A 116 -3.26 2.41 3.11
C LEU A 116 -3.02 2.56 1.60
N PHE A 117 -1.86 3.06 1.19
CA PHE A 117 -1.49 3.16 -0.23
C PHE A 117 -1.33 1.80 -0.89
N PHE A 118 -0.74 0.83 -0.19
CA PHE A 118 -0.61 -0.55 -0.64
C PHE A 118 -1.97 -1.18 -0.94
N TRP A 119 -2.92 -1.02 -0.02
CA TRP A 119 -4.29 -1.48 -0.22
C TRP A 119 -4.97 -0.77 -1.39
N ALA A 120 -4.91 0.57 -1.42
CA ALA A 120 -5.58 1.37 -2.44
C ALA A 120 -5.10 1.01 -3.85
N ILE A 121 -3.78 0.85 -4.03
CA ILE A 121 -3.18 0.52 -5.32
C ILE A 121 -3.46 -0.95 -5.70
N ASP A 122 -3.40 -1.92 -4.77
CA ASP A 122 -3.76 -3.32 -5.09
C ASP A 122 -5.21 -3.41 -5.56
N GLU A 123 -6.14 -2.68 -4.91
CA GLU A 123 -7.55 -2.71 -5.30
C GLU A 123 -7.80 -1.94 -6.61
N LEU A 124 -7.14 -0.81 -6.85
CA LEU A 124 -7.21 -0.08 -8.12
C LEU A 124 -6.75 -0.95 -9.29
N LEU A 125 -5.59 -1.60 -9.15
CA LEU A 125 -5.05 -2.51 -10.17
C LEU A 125 -5.93 -3.76 -10.34
N ARG A 126 -6.59 -4.22 -9.27
CA ARG A 126 -7.54 -5.34 -9.34
C ARG A 126 -8.80 -4.99 -10.12
N LYS A 127 -9.36 -3.79 -9.91
CA LYS A 127 -10.53 -3.29 -10.64
C LYS A 127 -10.23 -3.14 -12.14
N ASN A 128 -9.07 -2.60 -12.48
CA ASN A 128 -8.66 -2.45 -13.89
C ASN A 128 -8.49 -3.80 -14.59
N ASN A 129 -7.86 -4.79 -13.95
CA ASN A 129 -7.72 -6.14 -14.51
C ASN A 129 -9.07 -6.88 -14.67
N PHE A 130 -10.06 -6.56 -13.83
CA PHE A 130 -11.40 -7.14 -13.93
C PHE A 130 -12.13 -6.66 -15.20
N HIS A 131 -12.01 -5.37 -15.53
CA HIS A 131 -12.57 -4.82 -16.76
C HIS A 131 -11.96 -5.44 -18.03
N THR A 132 -10.65 -5.70 -18.03
CA THR A 132 -9.97 -6.33 -19.17
C THR A 132 -10.44 -7.77 -19.39
N ARG A 133 -10.65 -8.54 -18.31
CA ARG A 133 -11.16 -9.93 -18.42
C ARG A 133 -12.61 -10.00 -18.88
N LEU A 134 -13.45 -9.04 -18.50
CA LEU A 134 -14.84 -8.98 -18.97
C LEU A 134 -14.93 -8.63 -20.46
N ARG A 135 -14.09 -7.72 -20.96
CA ARG A 135 -14.03 -7.42 -22.41
C ARG A 135 -13.64 -8.65 -23.23
N CYS A 136 -12.68 -9.47 -22.78
CA CYS A 136 -12.32 -10.69 -23.50
C CYS A 136 -13.40 -11.78 -23.46
N LYS A 137 -14.20 -11.87 -22.39
CA LYS A 137 -15.29 -12.87 -22.31
C LYS A 137 -16.47 -12.52 -23.22
N CYS A 138 -16.82 -11.24 -23.39
CA CYS A 138 -17.87 -10.85 -24.35
C CYS A 138 -17.47 -11.15 -25.80
N CYS A 139 -16.20 -10.95 -26.18
CA CYS A 139 -15.75 -11.28 -27.55
C CYS A 139 -15.75 -12.79 -27.84
N TYR A 140 -15.54 -13.64 -26.84
CA TYR A 140 -15.57 -15.11 -27.04
C TYR A 140 -16.99 -15.70 -27.07
N SER A 141 -17.98 -14.99 -26.55
CA SER A 141 -19.39 -15.45 -26.57
C SER A 141 -20.15 -15.03 -27.83
N PHE A 142 -19.56 -14.20 -28.68
CA PHE A 142 -20.13 -13.78 -29.97
C PHE A 142 -19.53 -14.54 -31.17
N ALA A 143 -18.58 -15.45 -30.93
CA ALA A 143 -17.93 -16.27 -31.94
C ALA A 143 -18.37 -17.75 -31.91
N LYS A 144 -19.54 -18.03 -31.32
CA LYS A 144 -20.22 -19.34 -31.36
C LYS A 144 -21.64 -19.16 -31.85
#